data_AF-W2VNZ4-F1
#
_entry.id   AF-W2VNZ4-F1
#
_cell.length_a   1.000
_cell.length_b   1.000
_cell.length_c   1.000
_cell.angle_alpha   90.00
_cell.angle_beta   90.00
_cell.angle_gamma   90.00
#
_symmetry.space_group_name_H-M   'P 1'
#
loop_
_entity.id
_entity.type
_entity.pdbx_description
1 polymer ?
#
loop_
_entity_poly.entity_id
_entity_poly.type
_entity_poly.pdbx_seq_one_letter_code
_entity_poly.pdbx_strand_id
1 'polypeptide(L)'
;MSLISVDLHALATGGADYLASLHTFNESNPGIALLSYDASFVDVLSTNATAKKIADLDWQAFHEGGVYNKEDNSLYVSSNYVSLADNINMTVLSLDNYTVRSTQLPGLAMANGGSTYYPPGSDQSTTPPMQVWCDQGDLEAYAKLLAVNVNTN
;
A
#
# COMPACT_ATOMS: atom_id res chain seq x y z
N MET A 1 -4.40 -7.10 16.40
CA MET A 1 -5.33 -8.00 17.12
C MET A 1 -6.14 -8.72 16.06
N SER A 2 -6.04 -10.05 15.96
CA SER A 2 -6.81 -10.86 15.00
C SER A 2 -8.11 -11.32 15.66
N LEU A 3 -9.23 -11.22 14.93
CA LEU A 3 -10.51 -11.80 15.33
C LEU A 3 -10.70 -13.09 14.54
N ILE A 4 -10.64 -14.23 15.24
CA ILE A 4 -10.90 -15.55 14.65
C ILE A 4 -12.36 -15.91 14.95
N SER A 5 -13.13 -16.19 13.91
CA SER A 5 -14.49 -16.72 14.08
C SER A 5 -14.41 -18.17 14.53
N VAL A 6 -14.95 -18.45 15.71
CA VAL A 6 -14.96 -19.78 16.32
C VAL A 6 -16.37 -20.37 16.16
N ASP A 7 -16.46 -21.50 15.47
CA ASP A 7 -17.66 -22.33 15.47
C ASP A 7 -17.71 -23.09 16.80
N LEU A 8 -18.65 -22.66 17.67
CA LEU A 8 -18.82 -23.23 19.00
C LEU A 8 -19.30 -24.69 18.96
N HIS A 9 -20.01 -25.11 17.91
CA HIS A 9 -20.43 -26.49 17.76
C HIS A 9 -19.23 -27.38 17.39
N ALA A 10 -18.43 -26.95 16.41
CA ALA A 10 -17.22 -27.66 16.01
C ALA A 10 -16.18 -27.71 17.15
N LEU A 11 -16.08 -26.66 17.97
CA LEU A 11 -15.28 -26.67 19.18
C LEU A 11 -15.78 -27.70 20.20
N ALA A 12 -17.09 -27.77 20.42
CA ALA A 12 -17.69 -28.70 21.38
C ALA A 12 -17.52 -30.17 20.97
N THR A 13 -17.51 -30.47 19.66
CA THR A 13 -17.39 -31.84 19.15
C THR A 13 -15.96 -32.24 18.78
N GLY A 14 -15.12 -31.28 18.40
CA GLY A 14 -13.75 -31.49 17.90
C GLY A 14 -12.64 -31.05 18.85
N GLY A 15 -12.95 -30.31 19.91
CA GLY A 15 -12.04 -30.00 21.01
C GLY A 15 -10.66 -29.48 20.59
N ALA A 16 -9.61 -30.13 21.09
CA ALA A 16 -8.22 -29.75 20.84
C ALA A 16 -7.84 -29.84 19.35
N ASP A 17 -8.40 -30.78 18.59
CA ASP A 17 -8.09 -30.95 17.16
C ASP A 17 -8.71 -29.83 16.32
N TYR A 18 -9.91 -29.36 16.69
CA TYR A 18 -10.52 -28.18 16.09
C TYR A 18 -9.68 -26.92 16.36
N LEU A 19 -9.23 -26.72 17.61
CA LEU A 19 -8.34 -25.61 17.95
C LEU A 19 -6.99 -25.70 17.25
N ALA A 20 -6.42 -26.92 17.10
CA ALA A 20 -5.19 -27.14 16.36
C ALA A 20 -5.35 -26.81 14.86
N SER A 21 -6.53 -27.04 14.27
CA SER A 21 -6.82 -26.62 12.89
C SER A 21 -6.86 -25.09 12.73
N LEU A 22 -7.30 -24.35 13.76
CA LEU A 22 -7.19 -22.89 13.77
C LEU A 22 -5.72 -22.44 13.85
N HIS A 23 -4.88 -23.21 14.56
CA HIS A 23 -3.44 -23.00 14.65
C HIS A 23 -2.66 -23.41 13.40
N THR A 24 -3.16 -24.28 12.51
CA THR A 24 -2.48 -24.61 11.24
C THR A 24 -2.34 -23.43 10.28
N PHE A 25 -2.97 -22.28 10.58
CA PHE A 25 -2.72 -21.01 9.91
C PHE A 25 -1.43 -20.29 10.37
N ASN A 26 -0.63 -20.84 11.30
CA ASN A 26 0.12 -19.99 12.22
C ASN A 26 1.66 -20.13 12.37
N GLU A 27 2.42 -21.06 11.77
CA GLU A 27 3.86 -21.13 12.18
C GLU A 27 4.93 -21.11 11.08
N SER A 28 4.60 -21.21 9.81
CA SER A 28 5.61 -21.08 8.72
C SER A 28 5.35 -19.91 7.77
N ASN A 29 4.22 -19.20 7.91
CA ASN A 29 3.90 -18.04 7.09
C ASN A 29 2.86 -17.20 7.84
N PRO A 30 3.10 -15.92 8.18
CA PRO A 30 2.05 -15.09 8.76
C PRO A 30 0.90 -15.02 7.77
N GLY A 31 -0.20 -15.72 8.10
CA GLY A 31 -1.32 -16.01 7.22
C GLY A 31 -2.14 -14.77 6.89
N ILE A 32 -1.70 -14.01 5.89
CA ILE A 32 -2.57 -13.05 5.22
C ILE A 32 -3.52 -13.86 4.32
N ALA A 33 -4.78 -13.96 4.74
CA ALA A 33 -5.85 -14.56 3.94
C ALA A 33 -6.72 -13.44 3.34
N LEU A 34 -6.99 -13.51 2.03
CA LEU A 34 -8.01 -12.69 1.41
C LEU A 34 -9.38 -13.16 1.94
N LEU A 35 -10.00 -12.39 2.82
CA LEU A 35 -11.19 -12.82 3.56
C LEU A 35 -12.46 -12.83 2.71
N SER A 36 -12.63 -11.84 1.85
CA SER A 36 -13.80 -11.70 0.98
C SER A 36 -13.51 -10.70 -0.13
N TYR A 37 -14.14 -10.89 -1.28
CA TYR A 37 -14.28 -9.86 -2.31
C TYR A 37 -15.78 -9.70 -2.62
N ASP A 38 -16.20 -8.48 -2.96
CA ASP A 38 -17.55 -8.24 -3.43
C ASP A 38 -17.61 -8.53 -4.93
N ALA A 39 -18.49 -9.45 -5.33
CA ALA A 39 -18.65 -9.89 -6.72
C ALA A 39 -18.97 -8.75 -7.70
N SER A 40 -19.52 -7.63 -7.21
CA SER A 40 -19.75 -6.43 -8.03
C SER A 40 -18.47 -5.77 -8.56
N PHE A 41 -17.29 -6.10 -8.01
CA PHE A 41 -15.99 -5.61 -8.47
C PHE A 41 -15.37 -6.46 -9.59
N VAL A 42 -16.12 -7.40 -10.19
CA VAL A 42 -15.62 -8.28 -11.25
C VAL A 42 -15.03 -7.51 -12.44
N ASP A 43 -15.58 -6.33 -12.75
CA ASP A 43 -15.08 -5.48 -13.85
C ASP A 43 -13.70 -4.86 -13.55
N VAL A 44 -13.29 -4.83 -12.27
CA VAL A 44 -11.99 -4.30 -11.83
C VAL A 44 -10.98 -5.43 -11.59
N LEU A 45 -11.39 -6.51 -10.93
CA LEU A 45 -10.49 -7.56 -10.45
C LEU A 45 -10.56 -8.86 -11.27
N SER A 46 -11.48 -8.96 -12.23
CA SER A 46 -11.86 -10.18 -12.96
C SER A 46 -12.55 -11.24 -12.10
N THR A 47 -13.02 -12.32 -12.73
CA THR A 47 -13.68 -13.45 -12.05
C THR A 47 -12.72 -14.32 -11.24
N ASN A 48 -11.41 -14.20 -11.44
CA ASN A 48 -10.40 -15.09 -10.86
C ASN A 48 -9.36 -14.31 -10.03
N ALA A 49 -9.81 -13.30 -9.28
CA ALA A 49 -8.94 -12.51 -8.42
C ALA A 49 -8.27 -13.40 -7.34
N THR A 50 -6.95 -13.30 -7.22
CA THR A 50 -6.16 -13.99 -6.19
C THR A 50 -5.31 -12.99 -5.43
N ALA A 51 -4.92 -13.31 -4.20
CA ALA A 51 -3.99 -12.51 -3.41
C ALA A 51 -2.70 -13.27 -3.13
N LYS A 52 -1.58 -12.53 -3.02
CA LYS A 52 -0.27 -13.06 -2.65
C LYS A 52 0.39 -12.08 -1.68
N LYS A 53 0.96 -12.59 -0.58
CA LYS A 53 1.85 -11.80 0.27
C LYS A 53 3.15 -11.51 -0.50
N ILE A 54 3.46 -10.23 -0.69
CA ILE A 54 4.66 -9.79 -1.42
C ILE A 54 5.84 -9.45 -0.50
N ALA A 55 5.56 -8.97 0.72
CA ALA A 55 6.58 -8.58 1.68
C ALA A 55 6.04 -8.64 3.13
N ASP A 56 6.97 -8.70 4.09
CA ASP A 56 6.77 -8.39 5.49
C ASP A 56 7.76 -7.26 5.83
N LEU A 57 7.29 -6.12 6.30
CA LEU A 57 8.08 -4.90 6.40
C LEU A 57 8.06 -4.39 7.83
N ASP A 58 9.20 -3.87 8.28
CA ASP A 58 9.35 -3.30 9.62
C ASP A 58 8.72 -1.89 9.76
N TRP A 59 8.05 -1.40 8.71
CA TRP A 59 7.37 -0.11 8.67
C TRP A 59 5.96 -0.20 8.06
N GLN A 60 5.16 0.83 8.30
CA GLN A 60 3.82 0.97 7.74
C GLN A 60 3.90 1.50 6.31
N ALA A 61 4.01 0.59 5.35
CA ALA A 61 4.22 0.91 3.94
C ALA A 61 3.06 1.65 3.23
N PHE A 62 1.85 1.62 3.79
CA PHE A 62 0.65 2.19 3.16
C PHE A 62 -0.09 3.06 4.18
N HIS A 63 -0.39 4.30 3.81
CA HIS A 63 -1.17 5.21 4.64
C HIS A 63 -2.48 5.63 3.96
N GLU A 64 -2.44 6.50 2.96
CA GLU A 64 -3.65 7.21 2.50
C GLU A 64 -3.84 7.24 0.98
N GLY A 65 -2.82 6.98 0.17
CA GLY A 65 -2.95 7.04 -1.28
C GLY A 65 -1.81 6.37 -2.03
N GLY A 66 -2.07 6.02 -3.30
CA GLY A 66 -1.10 5.44 -4.20
C GLY A 66 -1.24 5.98 -5.62
N VAL A 67 -0.12 6.25 -6.27
CA VAL A 67 -0.04 6.74 -7.65
C VAL A 67 0.73 5.73 -8.48
N TYR A 68 0.09 5.20 -9.51
CA TYR A 68 0.78 4.37 -10.50
C TYR A 68 1.63 5.26 -11.42
N ASN A 69 2.92 4.96 -11.49
CA ASN A 69 3.86 5.59 -12.39
C ASN A 69 4.17 4.64 -13.54
N LYS A 70 3.76 5.02 -14.76
CA LYS A 70 3.92 4.16 -15.93
C LYS A 70 5.37 4.10 -16.44
N GLU A 71 6.18 5.13 -16.16
CA GLU A 71 7.55 5.22 -16.68
C GLU A 71 8.47 4.13 -16.11
N ASP A 72 8.39 3.86 -14.81
CA ASP A 72 9.16 2.80 -14.14
C ASP A 72 8.30 1.61 -13.67
N ASN A 73 7.07 1.55 -14.17
CA ASN A 73 6.07 0.54 -13.84
C ASN A 73 5.93 0.27 -12.32
N SER A 74 5.91 1.33 -11.52
CA SER A 74 5.86 1.23 -10.06
C SER A 74 4.66 1.94 -9.45
N LEU A 75 4.20 1.44 -8.30
CA LEU A 75 3.21 2.10 -7.46
C LEU A 75 3.93 2.89 -6.37
N TYR A 76 3.73 4.19 -6.36
CA TYR A 76 4.23 5.11 -5.35
C TYR A 76 3.13 5.34 -4.32
N VAL A 77 3.34 4.89 -3.09
CA VAL A 77 2.34 4.87 -2.03
C VAL A 77 2.77 5.83 -0.92
N SER A 78 1.85 6.67 -0.45
CA SER A 78 2.08 7.44 0.77
C SER A 78 2.33 6.49 1.93
N SER A 79 3.39 6.77 2.65
CA SER A 79 3.84 6.05 3.84
C SER A 79 4.14 7.08 4.90
N ASN A 80 4.02 6.73 6.18
CA ASN A 80 4.17 7.70 7.27
C ASN A 80 4.86 7.12 8.51
N TYR A 81 5.93 6.32 8.34
CA TYR A 81 6.54 5.71 9.53
C TYR A 81 8.04 5.38 9.44
N VAL A 82 8.84 6.20 10.13
CA VAL A 82 9.80 5.77 11.17
C VAL A 82 9.77 6.78 12.33
N SER A 83 9.80 8.09 12.03
CA SER A 83 9.51 9.19 12.97
C SER A 83 9.19 10.49 12.22
N LEU A 84 8.75 11.56 12.91
CA LEU A 84 8.63 12.90 12.29
C LEU A 84 9.99 13.47 11.85
N ALA A 85 11.09 13.05 12.49
CA ALA A 85 12.44 13.50 12.16
C ALA A 85 13.08 12.70 11.00
N ASP A 86 12.57 11.50 10.73
CA ASP A 86 13.01 10.62 9.65
C ASP A 86 11.76 9.92 9.08
N ASN A 87 11.00 10.67 8.27
CA ASN A 87 9.75 10.14 7.74
C ASN A 87 10.03 9.33 6.46
N ILE A 88 9.60 8.07 6.42
CA ILE A 88 9.36 7.40 5.14
C ILE A 88 8.09 8.02 4.56
N ASN A 89 8.22 9.07 3.76
CA ASN A 89 7.06 9.72 3.13
C ASN A 89 6.49 8.90 1.95
N MET A 90 7.30 8.03 1.35
CA MET A 90 6.90 7.19 0.22
C MET A 90 7.41 5.75 0.33
N THR A 91 6.52 4.79 0.10
CA THR A 91 6.88 3.42 -0.24
C THR A 91 6.69 3.22 -1.74
N VAL A 92 7.66 2.57 -2.39
CA VAL A 92 7.61 2.25 -3.83
C VAL A 92 7.56 0.74 -3.99
N LEU A 93 6.53 0.27 -4.70
CA LEU A 93 6.34 -1.12 -5.11
C LEU A 93 6.55 -1.24 -6.62
N SER A 94 7.59 -1.94 -7.05
CA SER A 94 7.76 -2.28 -8.47
C SER A 94 6.74 -3.34 -8.88
N LEU A 95 6.05 -3.13 -10.00
CA LEU A 95 5.11 -4.11 -10.54
C LEU A 95 5.78 -5.14 -11.46
N ASP A 96 7.06 -4.95 -11.78
CA ASP A 96 7.83 -5.91 -12.60
C ASP A 96 8.26 -7.13 -11.78
N ASN A 97 8.63 -6.93 -10.51
CA ASN A 97 9.21 -7.97 -9.67
C ASN A 97 8.73 -7.96 -8.20
N TYR A 98 7.79 -7.08 -7.85
CA TYR A 98 7.25 -6.91 -6.50
C TYR A 98 8.26 -6.51 -5.43
N THR A 99 9.42 -5.96 -5.82
CA THR A 99 10.35 -5.36 -4.86
C THR A 99 9.73 -4.14 -4.21
N VAL A 100 9.93 -4.02 -2.89
CA VAL A 100 9.46 -2.90 -2.08
C VAL A 100 10.65 -2.13 -1.54
N ARG A 101 10.62 -0.81 -1.66
CA ARG A 101 11.61 0.10 -1.06
C ARG A 101 10.93 1.33 -0.47
N SER A 102 11.58 1.96 0.49
CA SER A 102 11.22 3.29 0.98
C SER A 102 12.01 4.37 0.23
N THR A 103 11.47 5.58 0.16
CA THR A 103 12.17 6.77 -0.32
C THR A 103 11.60 8.03 0.33
N GLN A 104 12.37 9.11 0.26
CA GLN A 104 11.92 10.45 0.62
C GLN A 104 11.85 11.30 -0.63
N LEU A 105 10.66 11.82 -0.96
CA LEU A 105 10.53 12.85 -1.98
C LEU A 105 10.87 14.22 -1.36
N PRO A 106 11.84 14.97 -1.92
CA PRO A 106 12.23 16.26 -1.38
C PRO A 106 11.06 17.24 -1.28
N GLY A 107 10.92 17.89 -0.13
CA GLY A 107 9.87 18.87 0.12
C GLY A 107 8.51 18.27 0.47
N LEU A 108 8.36 16.94 0.54
CA LEU A 108 7.14 16.27 0.99
C LEU A 108 7.30 15.84 2.46
N ALA A 109 6.59 16.49 3.38
CA ALA A 109 6.70 16.17 4.81
C ALA A 109 5.82 14.98 5.18
N MET A 110 4.51 15.09 4.95
CA MET A 110 3.50 14.09 5.32
C MET A 110 2.58 13.81 4.12
N ALA A 111 2.96 12.81 3.31
CA ALA A 111 2.18 12.43 2.14
C ALA A 111 0.82 11.88 2.57
N ASN A 112 -0.26 12.47 2.06
CA ASN A 112 -1.62 12.02 2.35
C ASN A 112 -2.23 11.40 1.09
N GLY A 113 -2.33 12.15 -0.01
CA GLY A 113 -2.85 11.63 -1.28
C GLY A 113 -2.07 12.16 -2.47
N GLY A 114 -2.21 11.50 -3.62
CA GLY A 114 -1.52 11.93 -4.83
C GLY A 114 -2.22 11.54 -6.11
N SER A 115 -1.80 12.15 -7.21
CA SER A 115 -2.23 11.81 -8.56
C SER A 115 -1.10 12.06 -9.55
N THR A 116 -1.20 11.47 -10.73
CA THR A 116 -0.38 11.86 -11.87
C THR A 116 -0.78 13.27 -12.34
N TYR A 117 0.18 14.06 -12.80
CA TYR A 117 -0.02 15.47 -13.10
C TYR A 117 0.67 15.90 -14.39
N TYR A 118 -0.10 16.61 -15.23
CA TYR A 118 0.38 17.32 -16.41
C TYR A 118 0.63 18.79 -16.04
N PRO A 119 1.88 19.25 -15.94
CA PRO A 119 2.16 20.66 -15.72
C PRO A 119 1.66 21.52 -16.89
N PRO A 120 1.36 22.82 -16.67
CA PRO A 120 0.94 23.71 -17.74
C PRO A 120 1.95 23.73 -18.89
N GLY A 121 1.47 23.48 -20.10
CA GLY A 121 2.30 23.40 -21.31
C GLY A 121 2.89 22.02 -21.62
N SER A 122 2.65 21.00 -20.80
CA SER A 122 3.06 19.63 -21.12
C SER A 122 2.23 19.02 -22.25
N ASP A 123 2.85 18.13 -23.03
CA ASP A 123 2.17 17.29 -24.01
C ASP A 123 1.24 16.27 -23.32
N GLN A 124 -0.07 16.40 -23.55
CA GLN A 124 -1.09 15.52 -22.96
C GLN A 124 -1.31 14.23 -23.75
N SER A 125 -0.63 14.05 -24.89
CA SER A 125 -0.69 12.80 -25.65
C SER A 125 0.23 11.70 -25.09
N THR A 126 1.15 12.08 -24.19
CA THR A 126 2.10 11.16 -23.53
C THR A 126 1.72 10.93 -22.08
N THR A 127 2.44 10.06 -21.37
CA THR A 127 2.21 9.83 -19.93
C THR A 127 2.50 11.10 -19.11
N PRO A 128 1.70 11.40 -18.06
CA PRO A 128 1.96 12.55 -17.21
C PRO A 128 3.40 12.49 -16.66
N PRO A 129 4.22 13.53 -16.85
CA PRO A 129 5.64 13.48 -16.50
C PRO A 129 5.90 13.69 -15.01
N MET A 130 4.87 14.05 -14.24
CA MET A 130 4.99 14.39 -12.82
C MET A 130 3.89 13.72 -12.00
N GLN A 131 4.11 13.69 -10.71
CA GLN A 131 3.07 13.44 -9.71
C GLN A 131 2.81 14.72 -8.93
N VAL A 132 1.58 14.89 -8.46
CA VAL A 132 1.22 15.91 -7.48
C VAL A 132 0.77 15.22 -6.21
N TRP A 133 1.31 15.66 -5.07
CA TRP A 133 1.03 15.12 -3.75
C TRP A 133 0.43 16.19 -2.84
N CYS A 134 -0.59 15.81 -2.10
CA CYS A 134 -1.12 16.54 -0.96
C CYS A 134 -0.21 16.26 0.24
N ASP A 135 0.56 17.27 0.62
CA ASP A 135 1.32 17.29 1.86
C ASP A 135 0.42 17.86 2.96
N GLN A 136 0.12 17.04 3.97
CA GLN A 136 -0.66 17.48 5.13
C GLN A 136 0.13 18.45 6.02
N GLY A 137 1.46 18.48 5.89
CA GLY A 137 2.34 19.21 6.78
C GLY A 137 2.41 18.61 8.19
N ASP A 138 3.16 19.29 9.05
CA ASP A 138 3.36 18.93 10.45
C ASP A 138 3.60 20.21 11.29
N LEU A 139 4.26 20.08 12.43
CA LEU A 139 4.55 21.21 13.32
C LEU A 139 5.63 22.17 12.78
N GLU A 140 6.38 21.77 11.77
CA GLU A 140 7.52 22.48 11.19
C GLU A 140 7.34 22.78 9.69
N ALA A 141 6.53 21.99 8.98
CA ALA A 141 6.23 22.12 7.56
C ALA A 141 4.75 22.49 7.31
N TYR A 142 4.51 23.54 6.53
CA TYR A 142 3.15 23.90 6.11
C TYR A 142 2.56 22.87 5.13
N ALA A 143 1.24 22.66 5.27
CA ALA A 143 0.45 21.94 4.28
C ALA A 143 0.56 22.58 2.89
N LYS A 144 0.72 21.76 1.85
CA LYS A 144 0.92 22.23 0.48
C LYS A 144 0.58 21.16 -0.56
N LEU A 145 0.36 21.61 -1.80
CA LEU A 145 0.45 20.73 -2.97
C LEU A 145 1.89 20.76 -3.47
N LEU A 146 2.46 19.59 -3.69
CA LEU A 146 3.82 19.45 -4.19
C LEU A 146 3.81 18.67 -5.50
N ALA A 147 4.28 19.31 -6.57
CA ALA A 147 4.52 18.66 -7.85
C ALA A 147 5.97 18.16 -7.92
N VAL A 148 6.17 16.90 -8.30
CA VAL A 148 7.48 16.23 -8.33
C VAL A 148 7.59 15.32 -9.54
N ASN A 149 8.77 15.29 -10.16
CA ASN A 149 9.14 14.21 -11.06
C ASN A 149 9.78 13.09 -10.24
N VAL A 150 9.11 11.95 -10.13
CA VAL A 150 9.57 10.82 -9.31
C VAL A 150 10.65 9.97 -9.97
N ASN A 151 10.90 10.17 -11.28
CA ASN A 151 11.90 9.43 -12.05
C ASN A 151 13.28 10.09 -12.01
N THR A 152 13.35 11.37 -11.61
CA THR A 152 14.59 12.15 -11.57
C THR A 152 14.91 12.72 -10.19
N ASN A 153 14.20 12.30 -9.15
CA ASN A 153 14.41 12.70 -7.76
C ASN A 153 15.40 11.80 -7.03
#